data_AF-A0A8T6FWJ1-F1
#
_entry.id   AF-A0A8T6FWJ1-F1
#
_cell.length_a   1.000
_cell.length_b   1.000
_cell.length_c   1.000
_cell.angle_alpha   90.00
_cell.angle_beta   90.00
_cell.angle_gamma   90.00
#
_symmetry.space_group_name_H-M   'P 1'
#
loop_
_entity.id
_entity.type
_entity.pdbx_description
1 polymer ?
#
loop_
_entity_poly.entity_id
_entity_poly.type
_entity_poly.pdbx_seq_one_letter_code
_entity_poly.pdbx_strand_id
1 'polypeptide(L)'
;MSEHGLIANRRFEDIIPKLPVYLRELAESAYLHMDSPAQRRSLRSRLPGRQGVYILYEHDRPVYVGRSDRLADRLLEHGQPANGPESATLAFNLAYQQWHPEANPTHFNREERQAFKSADEYWNLFDRAKRRVRKMSVRAVEIVDPVEQAVFELYAHVELKTPYNSFENT
;
A
#
# COMPACT_ATOMS: atom_id res chain seq x y z
N MET A 1 -22.70 14.13 38.25
CA MET A 1 -21.99 13.13 37.43
C MET A 1 -22.53 13.27 36.03
N SER A 2 -21.80 13.98 35.17
CA SER A 2 -22.24 14.25 33.81
C SER A 2 -22.06 12.99 32.97
N GLU A 3 -23.16 12.37 32.54
CA GLU A 3 -23.13 11.41 31.44
C GLU A 3 -22.63 12.13 30.20
N HIS A 4 -21.33 12.05 29.93
CA HIS A 4 -20.83 12.18 28.58
C HIS A 4 -21.23 10.91 27.83
N GLY A 5 -22.51 10.83 27.44
CA GLY A 5 -22.94 9.90 26.42
C GLY A 5 -22.02 10.11 25.22
N LEU A 6 -21.28 9.07 24.83
CA LEU A 6 -20.47 9.08 23.61
C LEU A 6 -21.40 9.54 22.48
N ILE A 7 -21.18 10.76 21.97
CA ILE A 7 -21.86 11.20 20.77
C ILE A 7 -21.30 10.30 19.66
N ALA A 8 -22.11 9.31 19.28
CA ALA A 8 -21.87 8.48 18.12
C ALA A 8 -21.50 9.38 16.93
N ASN A 9 -20.29 9.21 16.40
CA ASN A 9 -19.86 9.92 15.22
C ASN A 9 -20.60 9.30 14.03
N ARG A 10 -21.78 9.85 13.69
CA ARG A 10 -22.63 9.35 12.60
C ARG A 10 -21.83 9.10 11.31
N ARG A 11 -20.86 9.97 11.00
CA ARG A 11 -20.00 9.80 9.84
C ARG A 11 -19.24 8.48 9.89
N PHE A 12 -18.69 8.07 11.03
CA PHE A 12 -17.98 6.80 11.14
C PHE A 12 -18.94 5.60 11.07
N GLU A 13 -20.10 5.69 11.71
CA GLU A 13 -21.14 4.66 11.64
C GLU A 13 -21.63 4.42 10.20
N ASP A 14 -21.71 5.47 9.40
CA ASP A 14 -22.06 5.39 7.98
C ASP A 14 -20.96 4.72 7.13
N ILE A 15 -19.70 4.71 7.58
CA ILE A 15 -18.57 4.10 6.86
C ILE A 15 -18.51 2.59 7.08
N ILE A 16 -18.75 2.13 8.32
CA ILE A 16 -18.64 0.71 8.68
C ILE A 16 -19.38 -0.25 7.73
N PRO A 17 -20.66 -0.05 7.39
CA PRO A 17 -21.36 -0.97 6.50
C PRO A 17 -20.82 -0.98 5.06
N LYS A 18 -20.05 0.04 4.65
CA LYS A 18 -19.43 0.13 3.33
C LYS A 18 -18.16 -0.73 3.22
N LEU A 19 -17.45 -0.99 4.33
CA LEU A 19 -16.15 -1.66 4.29
C LEU A 19 -16.18 -3.05 3.63
N PRO A 20 -17.12 -3.95 3.95
CA PRO A 20 -17.21 -5.25 3.28
C PRO A 20 -17.64 -5.13 1.81
N VAL A 21 -18.37 -4.06 1.45
CA VAL A 21 -18.77 -3.77 0.06
C VAL A 21 -17.54 -3.38 -0.74
N TYR A 22 -16.73 -2.45 -0.25
CA TYR A 22 -15.47 -2.06 -0.88
C TYR A 22 -14.49 -3.25 -1.02
N LEU A 23 -14.42 -4.14 -0.02
CA LEU A 23 -13.58 -5.33 -0.12
C LEU A 23 -14.03 -6.28 -1.23
N ARG A 24 -15.35 -6.44 -1.40
CA ARG A 24 -15.93 -7.24 -2.49
C ARG A 24 -15.66 -6.61 -3.85
N GLU A 25 -15.92 -5.32 -4.00
CA GLU A 25 -15.64 -4.59 -5.24
C GLU A 25 -14.16 -4.69 -5.63
N LEU A 26 -13.26 -4.58 -4.64
CA LEU A 26 -11.82 -4.75 -4.83
C LEU A 26 -11.47 -6.19 -5.27
N ALA A 27 -12.05 -7.21 -4.64
CA ALA A 27 -11.89 -8.62 -5.00
C ALA A 27 -12.46 -8.96 -6.39
N GLU A 28 -13.48 -8.24 -6.85
CA GLU A 28 -14.13 -8.42 -8.16
C GLU A 28 -13.53 -7.53 -9.26
N SER A 29 -12.74 -6.51 -8.89
CA SER A 29 -12.12 -5.56 -9.84
C SER A 29 -11.20 -6.24 -10.87
N ALA A 30 -10.73 -5.48 -11.85
CA ALA A 30 -9.77 -6.04 -12.80
C ALA A 30 -8.42 -6.33 -12.12
N TYR A 31 -7.87 -7.52 -12.34
CA TYR A 31 -6.51 -7.87 -11.93
C TYR A 31 -5.52 -7.35 -12.98
N LEU A 32 -4.82 -6.26 -12.66
CA LEU A 32 -3.95 -5.57 -13.61
C LEU A 32 -2.50 -5.97 -13.40
N HIS A 33 -1.93 -6.70 -14.35
CA HIS A 33 -0.47 -6.92 -14.39
C HIS A 33 0.26 -5.64 -14.79
N MET A 34 1.45 -5.40 -14.20
CA MET A 34 2.28 -4.21 -14.44
C MET A 34 3.71 -4.54 -14.91
N ASP A 35 3.97 -5.79 -15.28
CA ASP A 35 5.31 -6.32 -15.57
C ASP A 35 5.91 -5.84 -16.91
N SER A 36 5.10 -5.24 -17.78
CA SER A 36 5.55 -4.63 -19.04
C SER A 36 5.38 -3.09 -19.07
N PRO A 37 6.21 -2.38 -19.86
CA PRO A 37 6.03 -0.95 -20.10
C PRO A 37 4.66 -0.59 -20.70
N ALA A 38 4.09 -1.44 -21.55
CA ALA A 38 2.80 -1.19 -22.19
C ALA A 38 1.65 -1.19 -21.18
N GLN A 39 1.60 -2.19 -20.30
CA GLN A 39 0.58 -2.24 -19.24
C GLN A 39 0.69 -1.04 -18.31
N ARG A 40 1.92 -0.67 -17.91
CA ARG A 40 2.17 0.51 -17.05
C ARG A 40 1.70 1.81 -17.71
N ARG A 41 1.94 1.99 -19.02
CA ARG A 41 1.42 3.16 -19.77
C ARG A 41 -0.11 3.18 -19.83
N SER A 42 -0.75 2.01 -19.93
CA SER A 42 -2.21 1.88 -19.96
C SER A 42 -2.88 1.92 -18.58
N LEU A 43 -2.11 2.00 -17.49
CA LEU A 43 -2.64 1.79 -16.14
C LEU A 43 -3.75 2.79 -15.81
N ARG A 44 -3.55 4.07 -16.18
CA ARG A 44 -4.52 5.15 -15.94
C ARG A 44 -5.89 4.88 -16.57
N SER A 45 -5.94 4.29 -17.76
CA SER A 45 -7.21 3.98 -18.45
C SER A 45 -7.87 2.68 -17.98
N ARG A 46 -7.17 1.87 -17.18
CA ARG A 46 -7.65 0.55 -16.72
C ARG A 46 -8.07 0.54 -15.25
N LEU A 47 -7.69 1.55 -14.48
CA LEU A 47 -8.10 1.72 -13.09
C LEU A 47 -9.56 2.24 -13.03
N PRO A 48 -10.30 1.92 -11.95
CA PRO A 48 -11.71 2.32 -11.82
C PRO A 48 -11.91 3.84 -11.68
N GLY A 49 -10.88 4.58 -11.25
CA GLY A 49 -10.98 6.02 -11.03
C GLY A 49 -9.63 6.68 -10.73
N ARG A 50 -9.64 7.98 -10.39
CA ARG A 50 -8.41 8.73 -10.07
C ARG A 50 -7.93 8.48 -8.64
N GLN A 51 -8.84 8.18 -7.73
CA GLN A 51 -8.59 8.11 -6.30
C GLN A 51 -9.26 6.90 -5.65
N GLY A 52 -8.68 6.40 -4.56
CA GLY A 52 -9.22 5.24 -3.86
C GLY A 52 -8.15 4.40 -3.17
N VAL A 53 -8.40 3.10 -3.09
CA VAL A 53 -7.55 2.11 -2.42
C VAL A 53 -7.13 1.04 -3.42
N TYR A 54 -5.88 0.59 -3.32
CA TYR A 54 -5.30 -0.46 -4.14
C TYR A 54 -4.59 -1.51 -3.30
N ILE A 55 -4.47 -2.72 -3.86
CA ILE A 55 -3.64 -3.80 -3.32
C ILE A 55 -2.60 -4.17 -4.37
N LEU A 56 -1.34 -4.26 -3.94
CA LEU A 56 -0.29 -4.90 -4.70
C LEU A 56 -0.23 -6.38 -4.37
N TYR A 57 -0.13 -7.19 -5.42
CA TYR A 57 -0.04 -8.63 -5.35
C TYR A 57 1.28 -9.13 -5.89
N GLU A 58 1.86 -10.10 -5.20
CA GLU A 58 2.99 -10.87 -5.67
C GLU A 58 2.63 -12.35 -5.67
N HIS A 59 2.75 -13.01 -6.83
CA HIS A 59 2.34 -14.41 -7.01
C HIS A 59 0.92 -14.67 -6.46
N ASP A 60 -0.01 -13.79 -6.81
CA ASP A 60 -1.42 -13.82 -6.38
C ASP A 60 -1.66 -13.70 -4.87
N ARG A 61 -0.63 -13.37 -4.09
CA ARG A 61 -0.76 -13.04 -2.66
C ARG A 61 -0.81 -11.53 -2.45
N PRO A 62 -1.78 -11.01 -1.69
CA PRO A 62 -1.82 -9.60 -1.35
C PRO A 62 -0.63 -9.28 -0.43
N VAL A 63 0.21 -8.32 -0.82
CA VAL A 63 1.43 -7.98 -0.08
C VAL A 63 1.38 -6.61 0.57
N TYR A 64 0.62 -5.68 -0.01
CA TYR A 64 0.56 -4.29 0.43
C TYR A 64 -0.75 -3.63 0.01
N VAL A 65 -1.41 -2.95 0.95
CA VAL A 65 -2.54 -2.06 0.70
C VAL A 65 -2.05 -0.62 0.70
N GLY A 66 -2.54 0.21 -0.20
CA GLY A 66 -2.30 1.64 -0.14
C GLY A 66 -3.49 2.45 -0.62
N ARG A 67 -3.51 3.73 -0.28
CA ARG A 67 -4.49 4.70 -0.78
C ARG A 67 -3.84 5.88 -1.50
N SER A 68 -4.62 6.54 -2.36
CA SER A 68 -4.17 7.75 -3.05
C SER A 68 -5.32 8.53 -3.67
N ASP A 69 -5.13 9.84 -3.79
CA ASP A 69 -5.93 10.74 -4.63
C ASP A 69 -5.49 10.74 -6.12
N ARG A 70 -4.37 10.06 -6.42
CA ARG A 70 -3.73 9.94 -7.75
C ARG A 70 -3.26 8.49 -7.99
N LEU A 71 -4.18 7.53 -7.94
CA LEU A 71 -3.93 6.08 -7.97
C LEU A 71 -2.88 5.66 -9.02
N ALA A 72 -3.09 6.03 -10.28
CA ALA A 72 -2.19 5.64 -11.37
C ALA A 72 -0.75 6.11 -11.13
N ASP A 73 -0.58 7.36 -10.71
CA ASP A 73 0.75 7.92 -10.46
C ASP A 73 1.40 7.27 -9.24
N ARG A 74 0.63 7.09 -8.16
CA ARG A 74 1.12 6.44 -6.93
C ARG A 74 1.60 5.01 -7.17
N LEU A 75 0.86 4.24 -7.96
CA LEU A 75 1.22 2.87 -8.34
C LEU A 75 2.50 2.83 -9.18
N LEU A 76 2.68 3.80 -10.09
CA LEU A 76 3.90 3.91 -10.87
C LEU A 76 5.10 4.31 -9.99
N GLU A 77 4.88 5.24 -9.05
CA GLU A 77 5.90 5.79 -8.16
C GLU A 77 6.60 4.71 -7.30
N HIS A 78 5.86 3.72 -6.81
CA HIS A 78 6.40 2.63 -5.99
C HIS A 78 7.53 1.82 -6.62
N GLY A 79 7.58 1.81 -7.96
CA GLY A 79 8.58 1.06 -8.72
C GLY A 79 9.49 1.92 -9.59
N GLN A 80 9.29 3.25 -9.64
CA GLN A 80 10.01 4.10 -10.58
C GLN A 80 11.49 4.22 -10.19
N PRO A 81 12.46 4.02 -11.12
CA PRO A 81 13.88 4.07 -10.80
C PRO A 81 14.33 5.38 -10.16
N ALA A 82 13.78 6.51 -10.61
CA ALA A 82 14.13 7.84 -10.13
C ALA A 82 13.59 8.16 -8.71
N ASN A 83 12.67 7.35 -8.18
CA ASN A 83 12.05 7.64 -6.89
C ASN A 83 12.87 7.10 -5.73
N GLY A 84 12.95 7.94 -4.69
CA GLY A 84 13.58 7.61 -3.42
C GLY A 84 12.66 6.85 -2.47
N PRO A 85 13.17 6.47 -1.28
CA PRO A 85 12.45 5.66 -0.30
C PRO A 85 11.18 6.31 0.23
N GLU A 86 11.11 7.64 0.30
CA GLU A 86 9.92 8.36 0.78
C GLU A 86 8.70 8.16 -0.13
N SER A 87 8.93 7.89 -1.42
CA SER A 87 7.88 7.63 -2.40
C SER A 87 7.66 6.14 -2.68
N ALA A 88 8.50 5.25 -2.13
CA ALA A 88 8.48 3.81 -2.41
C ALA A 88 8.65 2.99 -1.12
N THR A 89 7.78 3.24 -0.13
CA THR A 89 7.78 2.58 1.19
C THR A 89 7.82 1.06 1.09
N LEU A 90 7.02 0.46 0.20
CA LEU A 90 7.04 -0.99 0.01
C LEU A 90 8.42 -1.49 -0.45
N ALA A 91 9.05 -0.80 -1.41
CA ALA A 91 10.39 -1.17 -1.87
C ALA A 91 11.43 -1.02 -0.76
N PHE A 92 11.29 -0.03 0.12
CA PHE A 92 12.15 0.10 1.30
C PHE A 92 12.00 -1.09 2.25
N ASN A 93 10.77 -1.45 2.61
CA ASN A 93 10.48 -2.58 3.52
C ASN A 93 10.99 -3.91 2.96
N LEU A 94 10.82 -4.14 1.65
CA LEU A 94 11.34 -5.33 0.97
C LEU A 94 12.88 -5.37 0.97
N ALA A 95 13.53 -4.23 0.76
CA ALA A 95 14.97 -4.13 0.76
C ALA A 95 15.54 -4.31 2.18
N TYR A 96 14.88 -3.75 3.19
CA TYR A 96 15.23 -3.94 4.60
C TYR A 96 15.08 -5.41 5.00
N GLN A 97 13.99 -6.09 4.61
CA GLN A 97 13.85 -7.53 4.86
C GLN A 97 14.98 -8.34 4.22
N GLN A 98 15.43 -7.96 3.04
CA GLN A 98 16.51 -8.68 2.38
C GLN A 98 17.86 -8.46 3.09
N TRP A 99 18.08 -7.28 3.65
CA TRP A 99 19.26 -6.94 4.43
C TRP A 99 19.25 -7.62 5.81
N HIS A 100 18.09 -7.68 6.45
CA HIS A 100 17.85 -8.30 7.76
C HIS A 100 16.68 -9.31 7.67
N PRO A 101 16.92 -10.55 7.20
CA PRO A 101 15.88 -11.55 6.93
C PRO A 101 14.99 -11.92 8.12
N GLU A 102 15.56 -11.88 9.32
CA GLU A 102 14.87 -12.23 10.56
C GLU A 102 14.10 -11.04 11.18
N ALA A 103 14.27 -9.82 10.65
CA ALA A 103 13.60 -8.65 11.18
C ALA A 103 12.18 -8.49 10.61
N ASN A 104 11.31 -7.85 11.40
CA ASN A 104 10.01 -7.40 10.90
C ASN A 104 10.24 -6.23 9.92
N PRO A 105 9.85 -6.37 8.63
CA PRO A 105 10.18 -5.39 7.61
C PRO A 105 9.40 -4.09 7.69
N THR A 106 8.43 -4.01 8.62
CA THR A 106 7.63 -2.81 8.86
C THR A 106 7.80 -2.25 10.27
N HIS A 107 8.66 -2.86 11.08
CA HIS A 107 8.94 -2.44 12.44
C HIS A 107 10.46 -2.34 12.64
N PHE A 108 10.97 -1.13 12.50
CA PHE A 108 12.37 -0.79 12.75
C PHE A 108 12.42 0.62 13.35
N ASN A 109 13.37 0.81 14.26
CA ASN A 109 13.59 2.11 14.89
C ASN A 109 14.45 3.03 13.98
N ARG A 110 14.65 4.27 14.44
CA ARG A 110 15.43 5.27 13.70
C ARG A 110 16.88 4.85 13.45
N GLU A 111 17.51 4.17 14.41
CA GLU A 111 18.90 3.72 14.33
C GLU A 111 19.05 2.60 13.30
N GLU A 112 18.15 1.61 13.33
CA GLU A 112 18.09 0.52 12.33
C GLU A 112 17.84 1.07 10.92
N ARG A 113 16.92 2.03 10.79
CA ARG A 113 16.67 2.72 9.51
C ARG A 113 17.92 3.41 8.99
N GLN A 114 18.67 4.07 9.87
CA GLN A 114 19.90 4.77 9.51
C GLN A 114 21.03 3.81 9.18
N ALA A 115 21.18 2.73 9.96
CA ALA A 115 22.16 1.67 9.70
C ALA A 115 21.94 1.04 8.33
N PHE A 116 20.69 0.70 7.99
CA PHE A 116 20.37 0.16 6.68
C PHE A 116 20.66 1.17 5.55
N LYS A 117 20.28 2.44 5.70
CA LYS A 117 20.55 3.48 4.69
C LYS A 117 22.05 3.77 4.50
N SER A 118 22.88 3.49 5.51
CA SER A 118 24.33 3.65 5.46
C SER A 118 25.08 2.41 4.98
N ALA A 119 24.40 1.26 4.82
CA ALA A 119 25.03 0.03 4.34
C ALA A 119 25.43 0.16 2.86
N ASP A 120 26.62 -0.33 2.50
CA ASP A 120 27.15 -0.27 1.13
C ASP A 120 26.20 -0.92 0.10
N GLU A 121 25.45 -1.94 0.53
CA GLU A 121 24.52 -2.68 -0.31
C GLU A 121 23.15 -2.02 -0.48
N TYR A 122 22.86 -0.95 0.28
CA TYR A 122 21.54 -0.33 0.37
C TYR A 122 20.92 -0.04 -1.01
N TRP A 123 21.66 0.67 -1.88
CA TRP A 123 21.15 1.05 -3.19
C TRP A 123 20.89 -0.16 -4.08
N ASN A 124 21.75 -1.18 -4.02
CA ASN A 124 21.58 -2.42 -4.76
C ASN A 124 20.32 -3.17 -4.32
N LEU A 125 20.09 -3.27 -3.01
CA LEU A 125 18.91 -3.91 -2.43
C LEU A 125 17.63 -3.13 -2.74
N PHE A 126 17.66 -1.81 -2.58
CA PHE A 126 16.53 -0.94 -2.86
C PHE A 126 16.13 -0.94 -4.34
N ASP A 127 17.10 -0.93 -5.26
CA ASP A 127 16.83 -1.04 -6.69
C ASP A 127 16.28 -2.40 -7.09
N ARG A 128 16.76 -3.49 -6.47
CA ARG A 128 16.18 -4.84 -6.64
C ARG A 128 14.74 -4.86 -6.16
N ALA A 129 14.44 -4.29 -5.00
CA ALA A 129 13.10 -4.19 -4.46
C ALA A 129 12.17 -3.35 -5.36
N LYS A 130 12.62 -2.20 -5.88
CA LYS A 130 11.83 -1.44 -6.88
C LYS A 130 11.51 -2.29 -8.11
N ARG A 131 12.47 -3.04 -8.65
CA ARG A 131 12.22 -3.96 -9.78
C ARG A 131 11.22 -5.06 -9.44
N ARG A 132 11.23 -5.56 -8.21
CA ARG A 132 10.25 -6.52 -7.69
C ARG A 132 8.85 -5.91 -7.67
N VAL A 133 8.69 -4.72 -7.07
CA VAL A 133 7.41 -4.00 -7.01
C VAL A 133 6.86 -3.67 -8.40
N ARG A 134 7.73 -3.31 -9.37
CA ARG A 134 7.29 -3.04 -10.75
C ARG A 134 6.59 -4.22 -11.43
N LYS A 135 6.87 -5.45 -10.99
CA LYS A 135 6.30 -6.69 -11.56
C LYS A 135 5.05 -7.16 -10.82
N MET A 136 4.68 -6.50 -9.72
CA MET A 136 3.48 -6.84 -8.98
C MET A 136 2.22 -6.56 -9.80
N SER A 137 1.17 -7.30 -9.50
CA SER A 137 -0.16 -7.04 -10.06
C SER A 137 -0.96 -6.17 -9.11
N VAL A 138 -2.01 -5.51 -9.59
CA VAL A 138 -2.82 -4.59 -8.79
C VAL A 138 -4.31 -4.82 -8.99
N ARG A 139 -5.05 -4.74 -7.88
CA ARG A 139 -6.49 -4.49 -7.84
C ARG A 139 -6.74 -3.14 -7.20
N ALA A 140 -7.78 -2.45 -7.62
CA ALA A 140 -8.13 -1.15 -7.06
C ALA A 140 -9.64 -0.97 -7.02
N VAL A 141 -10.09 -0.16 -6.06
CA VAL A 141 -11.47 0.31 -5.92
C VAL A 141 -11.46 1.82 -5.82
N GLU A 142 -12.40 2.48 -6.49
CA GLU A 142 -12.56 3.93 -6.38
C GLU A 142 -13.27 4.26 -5.07
N ILE A 143 -12.64 5.10 -4.25
CA ILE A 143 -13.24 5.65 -3.03
C ILE A 143 -12.89 7.13 -2.99
N VAL A 144 -13.89 7.98 -3.10
CA VAL A 144 -13.71 9.43 -3.25
C VAL A 144 -13.36 10.11 -1.92
N ASP A 145 -14.00 9.69 -0.84
CA ASP A 145 -13.81 10.30 0.48
C ASP A 145 -12.49 9.84 1.13
N PRO A 146 -11.57 10.75 1.49
CA PRO A 146 -10.28 10.38 2.06
C PRO A 146 -10.35 9.70 3.44
N VAL A 147 -11.41 9.94 4.21
CA VAL A 147 -11.62 9.27 5.50
C VAL A 147 -12.05 7.84 5.26
N GLU A 148 -12.97 7.61 4.33
CA GLU A 148 -13.34 6.26 3.89
C GLU A 148 -12.13 5.49 3.34
N GLN A 149 -11.27 6.12 2.53
CA GLN A 149 -10.03 5.50 2.07
C GLN A 149 -9.14 5.06 3.24
N ALA A 150 -8.96 5.90 4.26
CA ALA A 150 -8.10 5.60 5.40
C ALA A 150 -8.65 4.46 6.27
N VAL A 151 -9.96 4.49 6.55
CA VAL A 151 -10.62 3.40 7.32
C VAL A 151 -10.59 2.10 6.52
N PHE A 152 -10.83 2.16 5.21
CA PHE A 152 -10.82 0.98 4.36
C PHE A 152 -9.41 0.43 4.12
N GLU A 153 -8.38 1.26 4.03
CA GLU A 153 -6.98 0.82 3.95
C GLU A 153 -6.60 -0.06 5.15
N LEU A 154 -6.97 0.38 6.36
CA LEU A 154 -6.80 -0.40 7.58
C LEU A 154 -7.62 -1.69 7.56
N TYR A 155 -8.91 -1.59 7.23
CA TYR A 155 -9.80 -2.76 7.16
C TYR A 155 -9.27 -3.82 6.19
N ALA A 156 -8.91 -3.42 4.97
CA ALA A 156 -8.36 -4.32 3.96
C ALA A 156 -7.02 -4.94 4.38
N HIS A 157 -6.14 -4.18 5.04
CA HIS A 157 -4.91 -4.74 5.60
C HIS A 157 -5.19 -5.85 6.63
N VAL A 158 -6.13 -5.61 7.56
CA VAL A 158 -6.50 -6.59 8.59
C VAL A 158 -7.10 -7.84 7.98
N GLU A 159 -8.05 -7.70 7.05
CA GLU A 159 -8.73 -8.81 6.38
C GLU A 159 -7.77 -9.65 5.52
N LEU A 160 -6.89 -8.98 4.78
CA LEU A 160 -5.98 -9.63 3.82
C LEU A 160 -4.63 -10.02 4.42
N LYS A 161 -4.35 -9.58 5.65
CA LYS A 161 -3.11 -9.85 6.40
C LYS A 161 -1.86 -9.48 5.59
N THR A 162 -1.88 -8.29 4.98
CA THR A 162 -0.77 -7.86 4.11
C THR A 162 0.51 -7.66 4.93
N PRO A 163 1.62 -8.34 4.61
CA PRO A 163 2.83 -8.37 5.43
C PRO A 163 3.66 -7.08 5.45
N TYR A 164 3.42 -6.15 4.52
CA TYR A 164 4.25 -4.94 4.39
C TYR A 164 3.53 -3.62 4.69
N ASN A 165 2.37 -3.71 5.33
CA ASN A 165 1.69 -2.57 5.95
C ASN A 165 2.03 -2.51 7.44
N SER A 166 2.19 -1.30 7.98
CA SER A 166 2.24 -1.06 9.42
C SER A 166 1.44 0.19 9.76
N PHE A 167 0.75 0.12 10.89
CA PHE A 167 0.02 1.22 11.52
C PHE A 167 0.60 1.54 12.91
N GLU A 168 1.79 1.00 13.20
CA GLU A 168 2.50 1.28 14.44
C GLU A 168 3.24 2.61 14.32
N ASN A 169 3.34 3.31 15.46
CA ASN A 169 4.10 4.55 15.53
C ASN A 169 5.59 4.23 15.70
N THR A 170 6.43 4.89 14.90
CA THR A 170 7.91 4.79 14.95
C THR A 170 8.53 5.99 15.63
#